data_AF-A0A4U9VV30-F1
#
_entry.id   AF-A0A4U9VV30-F1
#
_cell.length_a   1.000
_cell.length_b   1.000
_cell.length_c   1.000
_cell.angle_alpha   90.00
_cell.angle_beta   90.00
_cell.angle_gamma   90.00
#
_symmetry.space_group_name_H-M   'P 1'
#
loop_
_entity.id
_entity.type
_entity.pdbx_description
1 polymer ?
#
loop_
_entity_poly.entity_id
_entity_poly.type
_entity_poly.pdbx_seq_one_letter_code
_entity_poly.pdbx_strand_id
1 'polypeptide(L)'
;MSQLFTPITLGLLRLPNRIIIAPMCQYSADNGKATEWHTMHLGHLSLSGAGLLIVEATAVSPEGRISPGDLGLWDDATEQALADVVQAVKKHATMPLGIQLGHAGRKASCALPWQGGAQLAKSEGGWQTLFCLQSAL
;
A
#
# COMPACT_ATOMS: atom_id res chain seq x y z
N MET A 1 -5.77 -21.26 26.57
CA MET A 1 -6.28 -20.40 25.49
C MET A 1 -5.11 -19.65 24.86
N SER A 2 -5.08 -19.49 23.54
CA SER A 2 -3.96 -18.85 22.84
C SER A 2 -3.98 -17.33 23.05
N GLN A 3 -2.80 -16.75 23.33
CA GLN A 3 -2.62 -15.30 23.42
C GLN A 3 -2.95 -14.58 22.09
N LEU A 4 -2.82 -15.28 20.96
CA LEU A 4 -3.06 -14.74 19.63
C LEU A 4 -4.50 -14.22 19.44
N PHE A 5 -5.47 -14.89 20.05
CA PHE A 5 -6.90 -14.54 19.94
C PHE A 5 -7.41 -13.68 21.11
N THR A 6 -6.50 -13.08 21.87
CA THR A 6 -6.87 -12.14 22.94
C THR A 6 -6.96 -10.71 22.39
N PRO A 7 -7.91 -9.88 22.86
CA PRO A 7 -7.99 -8.48 22.45
C PRO A 7 -6.73 -7.68 22.80
N ILE A 8 -6.44 -6.65 21.99
CA ILE A 8 -5.38 -5.67 22.25
C ILE A 8 -5.90 -4.27 21.92
N THR A 9 -5.45 -3.25 22.66
CA THR A 9 -5.76 -1.84 22.40
C THR A 9 -4.50 -1.12 21.90
N LEU A 10 -4.61 -0.44 20.76
CA LEU A 10 -3.56 0.38 20.15
C LEU A 10 -4.05 1.84 20.09
N GLY A 11 -3.60 2.68 21.04
CA GLY A 11 -4.15 4.02 21.20
C GLY A 11 -5.66 3.98 21.49
N LEU A 12 -6.47 4.55 20.59
CA LEU A 12 -7.94 4.52 20.69
C LEU A 12 -8.58 3.31 19.98
N LEU A 13 -7.80 2.51 19.24
CA LEU A 13 -8.30 1.41 18.44
C LEU A 13 -8.26 0.10 19.24
N ARG A 14 -9.42 -0.51 19.48
CA ARG A 14 -9.53 -1.84 20.10
C ARG A 14 -9.65 -2.91 19.03
N LEU A 15 -8.74 -3.88 19.04
CA LEU A 15 -8.72 -5.03 18.12
C LEU A 15 -9.22 -6.29 18.85
N PRO A 16 -10.00 -7.16 18.17
CA PRO A 16 -10.54 -8.38 18.79
C PRO A 16 -9.48 -9.46 19.01
N ASN A 17 -8.38 -9.42 18.25
CA ASN A 17 -7.26 -10.35 18.34
C ASN A 17 -5.95 -9.65 17.91
N ARG A 18 -4.83 -10.38 18.01
CA ARG A 18 -3.48 -9.85 17.73
C ARG A 18 -2.97 -10.17 16.32
N ILE A 19 -3.85 -10.57 15.42
CA ILE A 19 -3.51 -10.89 14.03
C ILE A 19 -3.62 -9.60 13.22
N ILE A 20 -2.50 -9.14 12.68
CA ILE A 20 -2.43 -7.96 11.83
C ILE A 20 -1.92 -8.40 10.46
N ILE A 21 -2.67 -8.07 9.42
CA ILE A 21 -2.25 -8.33 8.04
C ILE A 21 -1.31 -7.20 7.63
N ALA A 22 -0.07 -7.59 7.29
CA ALA A 22 1.00 -6.67 6.95
C ALA A 22 0.72 -5.93 5.62
N PRO A 23 1.31 -4.73 5.43
CA PRO A 23 1.30 -4.06 4.13
C PRO A 23 2.15 -4.88 3.14
N MET A 24 1.51 -5.41 2.10
CA MET A 24 2.15 -6.25 1.08
C MET A 24 1.90 -5.63 -0.30
N CYS A 25 2.94 -5.13 -0.94
CA CYS A 25 2.83 -4.51 -2.26
C CYS A 25 2.23 -5.49 -3.27
N GLN A 26 1.18 -5.06 -3.95
CA GLN A 26 0.50 -5.83 -4.98
C GLN A 26 1.04 -5.50 -6.37
N TYR A 27 1.58 -4.30 -6.53
CA TYR A 27 2.11 -3.79 -7.80
C TYR A 27 1.06 -3.81 -8.93
N SER A 28 -0.19 -3.52 -8.58
CA SER A 28 -1.38 -3.63 -9.45
C SER A 28 -2.11 -2.30 -9.64
N ALA A 29 -1.49 -1.17 -9.27
CA ALA A 29 -2.05 0.15 -9.44
C ALA A 29 -1.83 0.66 -10.87
N ASP A 30 -2.77 1.47 -11.37
CA ASP A 30 -2.63 2.18 -12.64
C ASP A 30 -2.20 3.62 -12.36
N ASN A 31 -0.92 3.90 -12.56
CA ASN A 31 -0.31 5.20 -12.25
C ASN A 31 -0.67 5.70 -10.84
N GLY A 32 -0.54 4.84 -9.83
CA GLY A 32 -0.91 5.14 -8.44
C GLY A 32 -2.37 4.96 -8.09
N LYS A 33 -3.28 4.92 -9.07
CA LYS A 33 -4.70 4.70 -8.78
C LYS A 33 -4.94 3.24 -8.41
N ALA A 34 -5.70 3.04 -7.33
CA ALA A 34 -6.21 1.73 -7.00
C ALA A 34 -7.08 1.21 -8.15
N THR A 35 -7.05 -0.11 -8.33
CA THR A 35 -7.79 -0.85 -9.37
C THR A 35 -8.71 -1.88 -8.73
N GLU A 36 -9.53 -2.55 -9.52
CA GLU A 36 -10.43 -3.62 -9.07
C GLU A 36 -9.68 -4.76 -8.39
N TRP A 37 -8.40 -4.95 -8.72
CA TRP A 37 -7.50 -5.86 -7.98
C TRP A 37 -7.51 -5.57 -6.49
N HIS A 38 -7.39 -4.29 -6.11
CA HIS A 38 -7.33 -3.87 -4.72
C HIS A 38 -8.68 -4.09 -4.02
N THR A 39 -9.80 -3.87 -4.72
CA THR A 39 -11.14 -4.21 -4.21
C THR A 39 -11.26 -5.69 -3.89
N MET A 40 -10.86 -6.57 -4.81
CA MET A 40 -10.91 -8.01 -4.60
C MET A 40 -9.95 -8.45 -3.48
N HIS A 41 -8.71 -7.97 -3.52
CA HIS A 41 -7.66 -8.35 -2.57
C HIS A 41 -7.97 -7.88 -1.14
N LEU A 42 -8.20 -6.59 -0.94
CA LEU A 42 -8.51 -6.02 0.36
C LEU A 42 -9.86 -6.50 0.85
N GLY A 43 -10.85 -6.67 -0.04
CA GLY A 43 -12.15 -7.25 0.30
C GLY A 43 -12.02 -8.67 0.87
N HIS A 44 -11.27 -9.55 0.20
CA HIS A 44 -11.05 -10.91 0.67
C HIS A 44 -10.35 -10.93 2.05
N LEU A 45 -9.26 -10.17 2.20
CA LEU A 45 -8.51 -10.09 3.46
C LEU A 45 -9.34 -9.47 4.59
N SER A 46 -10.23 -8.53 4.27
CA SER A 46 -11.11 -7.87 5.23
C SER A 46 -12.07 -8.82 5.96
N LEU A 47 -12.33 -9.99 5.34
CA LEU A 47 -13.24 -11.03 5.83
C LEU A 47 -12.51 -12.22 6.49
N SER A 48 -11.19 -12.15 6.66
CA SER A 48 -10.36 -13.26 7.17
C SER A 48 -10.51 -13.55 8.67
N GLY A 49 -11.09 -12.64 9.45
CA GLY A 49 -11.12 -12.70 10.92
C GLY A 49 -9.88 -12.14 11.62
N ALA A 50 -8.93 -11.56 10.88
CA ALA A 50 -7.85 -10.78 11.46
C ALA A 50 -8.39 -9.54 12.23
N GLY A 51 -7.55 -8.99 13.09
CA GLY A 51 -7.90 -7.82 13.90
C GLY A 51 -7.75 -6.50 13.15
N LEU A 52 -6.74 -6.39 12.27
CA LEU A 52 -6.41 -5.19 11.50
C LEU A 52 -5.81 -5.59 10.14
N LEU A 53 -6.18 -4.87 9.09
CA LEU A 53 -5.55 -4.95 7.77
C LEU A 53 -4.85 -3.63 7.45
N ILE A 54 -3.58 -3.69 7.07
CA ILE A 54 -2.80 -2.53 6.64
C ILE A 54 -2.66 -2.58 5.11
N VAL A 55 -3.19 -1.56 4.43
CA VAL A 55 -3.02 -1.36 2.99
C VAL A 55 -1.53 -1.19 2.67
N GLU A 56 -1.12 -1.69 1.50
CA GLU A 56 0.26 -1.71 1.03
C GLU A 56 0.96 -0.35 1.06
N ALA A 57 2.28 -0.37 0.91
CA ALA A 57 3.09 0.84 0.83
C ALA A 57 2.53 1.77 -0.26
N THR A 58 1.95 2.89 0.17
CA THR A 58 1.25 3.85 -0.66
C THR A 58 2.13 5.08 -0.79
N ALA A 59 2.58 5.36 -2.01
CA ALA A 59 3.54 6.42 -2.27
C ALA A 59 2.91 7.80 -2.06
N VAL A 60 3.62 8.69 -1.36
CA VAL A 60 3.19 10.07 -1.08
C VAL A 60 3.50 11.05 -2.22
N SER A 61 4.28 10.62 -3.21
CA SER A 61 4.57 11.34 -4.45
C SER A 61 4.84 10.34 -5.58
N PRO A 62 4.66 10.73 -6.86
CA PRO A 62 4.88 9.83 -8.00
C PRO A 62 6.28 9.23 -8.05
N GLU A 63 7.31 10.02 -7.74
CA GLU A 63 8.72 9.60 -7.71
C GLU A 63 9.07 8.75 -6.49
N GLY A 64 8.18 8.72 -5.48
CA GLY A 64 8.33 7.94 -4.27
C GLY A 64 7.91 6.48 -4.39
N ARG A 65 7.32 6.08 -5.52
CA ARG A 65 6.96 4.68 -5.79
C ARG A 65 8.19 3.78 -5.86
N ILE A 66 8.06 2.52 -5.45
CA ILE A 66 9.07 1.48 -5.69
C ILE A 66 9.02 1.12 -7.17
N SER A 67 7.84 0.79 -7.70
CA SER A 67 7.63 0.38 -9.09
C SER A 67 6.50 1.16 -9.77
N PRO A 68 6.36 1.10 -11.11
CA PRO A 68 5.24 1.73 -11.81
C PRO A 68 3.86 1.27 -11.33
N GLY A 69 3.76 0.05 -10.78
CA GLY A 69 2.52 -0.55 -10.29
C GLY A 69 2.18 -0.25 -8.83
N ASP A 70 2.97 0.58 -8.15
CA ASP A 70 2.73 0.91 -6.75
C ASP A 70 1.51 1.81 -6.57
N LEU A 71 0.78 1.57 -5.48
CA LEU A 71 -0.33 2.40 -5.03
C LEU A 71 0.16 3.81 -4.65
N GLY A 72 -0.66 4.82 -4.95
CA GLY A 72 -0.38 6.22 -4.71
C GLY A 72 -1.43 6.91 -3.86
N LEU A 73 -1.03 7.98 -3.18
CA LEU A 73 -1.91 8.91 -2.49
C LEU A 73 -1.25 10.30 -2.45
N TRP A 74 -1.23 10.97 -3.60
CA TRP A 74 -0.55 12.26 -3.79
C TRP A 74 -1.42 13.31 -4.51
N ASP A 75 -2.57 12.91 -5.05
CA ASP A 75 -3.52 13.78 -5.73
C ASP A 75 -4.97 13.29 -5.55
N ASP A 76 -5.94 14.11 -5.93
CA ASP A 76 -7.37 13.80 -5.82
C ASP A 76 -7.77 12.54 -6.61
N ALA A 77 -7.07 12.24 -7.71
CA ALA A 77 -7.38 11.09 -8.55
C ALA A 77 -6.98 9.76 -7.87
N THR A 78 -5.79 9.73 -7.26
CA THR A 78 -5.31 8.59 -6.48
C THR A 78 -6.10 8.43 -5.18
N GLU A 79 -6.45 9.54 -4.52
CA GLU A 79 -7.34 9.55 -3.36
C GLU A 79 -8.71 8.96 -3.71
N GLN A 80 -9.37 9.47 -4.76
CA GLN A 80 -10.71 9.01 -5.14
C GLN A 80 -10.72 7.53 -5.49
N ALA A 81 -9.73 7.06 -6.25
CA ALA A 81 -9.61 5.64 -6.60
C ALA A 81 -9.49 4.75 -5.35
N LEU A 82 -8.68 5.16 -4.36
CA LEU A 82 -8.55 4.40 -3.11
C LEU A 82 -9.81 4.52 -2.23
N ALA A 83 -10.47 5.67 -2.23
CA ALA A 83 -11.72 5.88 -1.51
C ALA A 83 -12.83 4.93 -2.00
N ASP A 84 -12.94 4.74 -3.31
CA ASP A 84 -13.92 3.81 -3.91
C ASP A 84 -13.69 2.37 -3.43
N VAL A 85 -12.42 1.93 -3.37
CA VAL A 85 -12.03 0.63 -2.81
C VAL A 85 -12.41 0.52 -1.33
N VAL A 86 -12.05 1.52 -0.52
CA VAL A 86 -12.35 1.53 0.93
C VAL A 86 -13.86 1.50 1.17
N GLN A 87 -14.64 2.25 0.40
CA GLN A 87 -16.10 2.24 0.49
C GLN A 87 -16.69 0.88 0.11
N ALA A 88 -16.18 0.24 -0.96
CA ALA A 88 -16.61 -1.10 -1.35
C ALA A 88 -16.34 -2.13 -0.25
N VAL A 89 -15.15 -2.10 0.36
CA VAL A 89 -14.78 -3.02 1.47
C VAL A 89 -15.66 -2.78 2.70
N LYS A 90 -15.86 -1.52 3.11
CA LYS A 90 -16.64 -1.16 4.30
C LYS A 90 -18.13 -1.52 4.21
N LYS A 91 -18.67 -1.75 3.01
CA LYS A 91 -20.04 -2.27 2.83
C LYS A 91 -20.20 -3.70 3.36
N HIS A 92 -19.12 -4.46 3.45
CA HIS A 92 -19.16 -5.90 3.72
C HIS A 92 -18.33 -6.33 4.94
N ALA A 93 -17.34 -5.53 5.36
CA ALA A 93 -16.45 -5.86 6.47
C ALA A 93 -16.34 -4.73 7.50
N THR A 94 -16.20 -5.12 8.78
CA THR A 94 -16.01 -4.20 9.91
C THR A 94 -14.56 -4.15 10.41
N MET A 95 -13.66 -4.97 9.85
CA MET A 95 -12.25 -4.94 10.23
C MET A 95 -11.67 -3.53 9.98
N PRO A 96 -11.01 -2.92 10.98
CA PRO A 96 -10.29 -1.67 10.79
C PRO A 96 -9.26 -1.77 9.65
N LEU A 97 -9.14 -0.68 8.88
CA LEU A 97 -8.13 -0.54 7.84
C LEU A 97 -7.11 0.51 8.28
N GLY A 98 -5.83 0.15 8.22
CA GLY A 98 -4.70 1.08 8.27
C GLY A 98 -4.07 1.23 6.89
N ILE A 99 -3.18 2.19 6.72
CA ILE A 99 -2.42 2.42 5.48
C ILE A 99 -0.95 2.67 5.82
N GLN A 100 -0.03 2.10 5.05
CA GLN A 100 1.38 2.41 5.14
C GLN A 100 1.74 3.49 4.13
N LEU A 101 1.91 4.74 4.57
CA LEU A 101 2.48 5.80 3.73
C LEU A 101 3.98 5.60 3.56
N GLY A 102 4.50 5.77 2.35
CA GLY A 102 5.89 5.48 2.04
C GLY A 102 6.50 6.36 0.95
N HIS A 103 7.83 6.40 0.94
CA HIS A 103 8.65 6.95 -0.14
C HIS A 103 9.90 6.09 -0.28
N ALA A 104 10.10 5.46 -1.45
CA ALA A 104 11.17 4.49 -1.68
C ALA A 104 12.57 5.12 -1.79
N GLY A 105 12.63 6.43 -2.04
CA GLY A 105 13.88 7.19 -2.10
C GLY A 105 14.81 6.62 -3.17
N ARG A 106 16.07 6.31 -2.82
CA ARG A 106 17.02 5.70 -3.77
C ARG A 106 16.61 4.32 -4.30
N LYS A 107 15.66 3.64 -3.66
CA LYS A 107 15.13 2.33 -4.08
C LYS A 107 13.89 2.46 -4.98
N ALA A 108 13.48 3.68 -5.32
CA ALA A 108 12.42 3.94 -6.27
C ALA A 108 12.83 3.53 -7.68
N SER A 109 11.87 3.57 -8.61
CA SER A 109 12.10 3.32 -10.04
C SER A 109 12.66 1.93 -10.32
N CYS A 110 12.06 0.90 -9.74
CA CYS A 110 12.39 -0.51 -9.98
C CYS A 110 11.30 -1.19 -10.83
N ALA A 111 11.70 -2.20 -11.59
CA ALA A 111 10.79 -3.09 -12.29
C ALA A 111 9.92 -3.85 -11.30
N LEU A 112 8.79 -4.38 -11.78
CA LEU A 112 7.94 -5.27 -10.99
C LEU A 112 8.77 -6.49 -10.53
N PRO A 113 8.50 -7.09 -9.35
CA PRO A 113 9.32 -8.21 -8.86
C PRO A 113 9.39 -9.39 -9.84
N TRP A 114 8.28 -9.72 -10.51
CA TRP A 114 8.24 -10.78 -11.53
C TRP A 114 8.89 -10.39 -12.87
N GLN A 115 9.28 -9.13 -13.04
CA GLN A 115 10.11 -8.63 -14.15
C GLN A 115 11.58 -8.45 -13.74
N GLY A 116 11.99 -8.99 -12.58
CA GLY A 116 13.37 -9.01 -12.11
C GLY A 116 13.70 -7.99 -11.01
N GLY A 117 12.83 -7.02 -10.73
CA GLY A 117 12.99 -6.09 -9.60
C GLY A 117 14.20 -5.15 -9.67
N ALA A 118 14.89 -5.10 -10.82
CA ALA A 118 16.04 -4.22 -11.02
C ALA A 118 15.61 -2.76 -11.20
N GLN A 119 16.51 -1.83 -10.90
CA GLN A 119 16.25 -0.41 -11.13
C GLN A 119 16.14 -0.12 -12.64
N LEU A 120 15.07 0.57 -13.03
CA LEU A 120 14.75 0.93 -14.41
C LEU A 120 15.55 2.16 -14.85
N ALA A 121 16.11 2.11 -16.06
CA ALA A 121 16.66 3.29 -16.71
C ALA A 121 15.53 4.22 -17.20
N LYS A 122 15.84 5.51 -17.43
CA LYS A 122 14.87 6.46 -18.01
C LYS A 122 14.33 6.01 -19.37
N SER A 123 15.15 5.30 -20.17
CA SER A 123 14.75 4.74 -21.47
C SER A 123 13.73 3.61 -21.36
N GLU A 124 13.55 3.03 -20.17
CA GLU A 124 12.67 1.90 -19.88
C GLU A 124 11.45 2.31 -19.06
N GLY A 125 11.17 3.62 -18.98
CA GLY A 125 10.07 4.18 -18.17
C GLY A 125 10.44 4.46 -16.71
N GLY A 126 11.72 4.33 -16.33
CA GLY A 126 12.22 4.74 -15.02
C GLY A 126 12.25 6.26 -14.83
N TRP A 127 12.37 6.70 -13.58
CA TRP A 127 12.42 8.12 -13.20
C TRP A 127 13.63 8.43 -12.31
N GLN A 128 13.88 9.72 -12.13
CA GLN A 128 14.94 10.16 -11.22
C GLN A 128 14.52 9.87 -9.78
N THR A 129 15.29 9.02 -9.09
CA THR A 129 15.09 8.73 -7.68
C THR A 129 15.59 9.90 -6.82
N LEU A 130 14.98 10.08 -5.64
CA LEU A 130 15.37 11.11 -4.67
C LEU A 130 16.20 10.50 -3.53
N PHE A 131 17.32 11.13 -3.18
CA PHE A 131 18.14 10.77 -2.03
C PHE A 131 18.89 11.98 -1.47
N CYS A 132 19.25 11.91 -0.18
CA CYS A 132 19.77 13.03 0.62
C CYS A 132 21.04 13.72 0.06
N LEU A 133 21.74 13.15 -0.93
CA LEU A 133 22.96 13.72 -1.51
C LEU A 133 22.74 14.52 -2.80
N GLN A 134 21.49 14.70 -3.26
CA GLN A 134 21.21 15.37 -4.53
C GLN A 134 21.16 16.90 -4.45
N SER A 135 21.30 17.49 -3.26
CA SER A 135 21.35 18.94 -3.02
C SER A 135 22.77 19.51 -2.89
N ALA A 136 23.79 18.80 -3.36
CA ALA A 136 25.21 19.20 -3.25
C ALA A 136 25.93 19.49 -4.59
N LEU A 137 25.19 19.78 -5.68
CA LEU A 137 25.74 20.27 -6.94
C LEU A 137 24.92 21.43 -7.50
#